data_AF-A0A8T0DQH2-F1
#
_entry.id   AF-A0A8T0DQH2-F1
#
_cell.length_a   1.000
_cell.length_b   1.000
_cell.length_c   1.000
_cell.angle_alpha   90.00
_cell.angle_beta   90.00
_cell.angle_gamma   90.00
#
_symmetry.space_group_name_H-M   'P 1'
#
loop_
_entity.id
_entity.type
_entity.pdbx_description
1 polymer ?
#
loop_
_entity_poly.entity_id
_entity_poly.type
_entity_poly.pdbx_seq_one_letter_code
_entity_poly.pdbx_strand_id
1 'polypeptide(L)'
;MHAFTFGLKYLGSIRGIVGISTVIVGGGAIFSKVSSFPYFLNTVQSFAVRAEAPRKIDFKHIDPTEWMTSSITPYNQLSKDLDSSYRAQMETLCMQLQGKLCREMEKIDGRAKFRVDKWERKAGGGGISCVMENGAVFEKAGVNISAIHGTLSPAAVKEMRARHQEIDVDKDCKFFACGISSVIHPVSV
;
A
#
# COMPACT_ATOMS: atom_id res chain seq x y z
N MET A 1 10.44 22.03 3.22
CA MET A 1 9.86 20.71 3.54
C MET A 1 9.82 19.91 2.24
N HIS A 2 10.91 19.18 1.93
CA HIS A 2 11.06 18.44 0.67
C HIS A 2 10.81 16.95 0.93
N ALA A 3 9.78 16.39 0.29
CA ALA A 3 9.55 14.95 0.25
C ALA A 3 10.52 14.31 -0.74
N PHE A 4 11.42 13.45 -0.26
CA PHE A 4 12.31 12.65 -1.10
C PHE A 4 11.65 11.29 -1.39
N THR A 5 11.31 11.05 -2.65
CA THR A 5 10.90 9.74 -3.16
C THR A 5 12.15 8.92 -3.50
N PHE A 6 12.50 7.92 -2.68
CA PHE A 6 13.57 6.98 -3.02
C PHE A 6 13.04 5.82 -3.87
N GLY A 7 13.77 5.53 -4.95
CA GLY A 7 13.35 4.69 -6.07
C GLY A 7 13.17 3.20 -5.77
N LEU A 8 12.30 2.58 -6.58
CA LEU A 8 12.10 1.14 -6.66
C LEU A 8 13.43 0.43 -7.00
N LYS A 9 13.87 -0.50 -6.15
CA LYS A 9 14.80 -1.57 -6.56
C LYS A 9 13.99 -2.81 -6.95
N TYR A 10 14.11 -3.19 -8.22
CA TYR A 10 13.54 -4.40 -8.80
C TYR A 10 14.49 -5.59 -8.63
N LEU A 11 13.93 -6.75 -8.32
CA LEU A 11 14.57 -8.06 -8.49
C LEU A 11 13.61 -8.93 -9.32
N GLY A 12 14.04 -9.33 -10.52
CA GLY A 12 13.44 -10.41 -11.30
C GLY A 12 12.50 -10.00 -12.42
N SER A 13 12.90 -10.36 -13.65
CA SER A 13 12.12 -10.32 -14.89
C SER A 13 10.87 -11.22 -14.79
N ILE A 14 9.68 -10.68 -15.07
CA ILE A 14 8.49 -11.34 -15.67
C ILE A 14 7.49 -10.23 -16.06
N ARG A 15 6.89 -10.39 -17.25
CA ARG A 15 5.92 -9.47 -17.88
C ARG A 15 4.76 -9.09 -16.93
N GLY A 16 4.68 -7.80 -16.60
CA GLY A 16 3.60 -7.22 -15.80
C GLY A 16 4.15 -6.39 -14.64
N ILE A 17 4.18 -5.07 -14.80
CA ILE A 17 4.62 -4.14 -13.74
C ILE A 17 3.57 -4.16 -12.63
N VAL A 18 3.85 -4.86 -11.53
CA VAL A 18 3.17 -4.69 -10.24
C VAL A 18 4.23 -4.22 -9.25
N GLY A 19 4.28 -2.91 -9.00
CA GLY A 19 5.19 -2.30 -8.04
C GLY A 19 4.50 -2.16 -6.68
N ILE A 20 4.98 -2.89 -5.66
CA ILE A 20 4.62 -2.64 -4.26
C ILE A 20 5.61 -1.59 -3.73
N SER A 21 5.12 -0.40 -3.41
CA SER A 21 5.93 0.64 -2.77
C SER A 21 5.51 0.80 -1.32
N THR A 22 6.11 -0.01 -0.43
CA THR A 22 6.03 0.20 1.01
C THR A 22 7.11 1.19 1.42
N VAL A 23 6.72 2.38 1.89
CA VAL A 23 7.62 3.41 2.41
C VAL A 23 7.41 3.51 3.92
N ILE A 24 8.34 2.99 4.71
CA ILE A 24 8.41 3.24 6.15
C ILE A 24 9.43 4.35 6.36
N VAL A 25 8.98 5.59 6.56
CA VAL A 25 9.87 6.70 6.98
C VAL A 25 10.00 6.65 8.51
N GLY A 26 11.01 5.93 8.99
CA GLY A 26 11.56 6.15 10.32
C GLY A 26 12.50 7.35 10.24
N GLY A 27 12.12 8.47 10.86
CA GLY A 27 13.00 9.63 10.99
C GLY A 27 14.25 9.26 11.79
N GLY A 28 15.42 9.40 11.15
CA GLY A 28 16.71 9.20 11.79
C GLY A 28 17.09 10.39 12.66
N ALA A 29 16.94 10.21 13.98
CA ALA A 29 17.81 10.79 15.01
C ALA A 29 17.43 10.09 16.33
N ILE A 30 18.43 9.82 17.17
CA ILE A 30 18.35 9.15 18.49
C ILE A 30 18.41 7.61 18.40
N PHE A 31 19.49 7.09 17.81
CA PHE A 31 19.91 5.68 17.97
C PHE A 31 21.00 5.49 19.04
N SER A 32 21.24 6.46 19.92
CA SER A 32 22.33 6.38 20.92
C SER A 32 21.91 6.36 22.39
N LYS A 33 20.61 6.40 22.74
CA LYS A 33 20.17 6.28 24.15
C LYS A 33 18.84 5.53 24.33
N VAL A 34 18.70 4.34 23.74
CA VAL A 34 17.59 3.42 24.06
C VAL A 34 18.15 2.12 24.60
N SER A 35 18.85 2.19 25.73
CA SER A 35 19.30 1.03 26.51
C SER A 35 18.52 0.85 27.81
N SER A 36 17.36 1.51 27.96
CA SER A 36 16.66 1.59 29.25
C SER A 36 15.18 1.18 29.22
N PHE A 37 14.67 0.64 28.11
CA PHE A 37 13.29 0.15 28.04
C PHE A 37 13.24 -1.32 27.58
N PRO A 38 13.21 -2.29 28.52
CA PRO A 38 13.17 -3.73 28.20
C PRO A 38 11.86 -4.21 27.57
N TYR A 39 10.84 -3.34 27.45
CA TYR A 39 9.54 -3.68 26.85
C TYR A 39 9.41 -3.29 25.35
N PHE A 40 10.24 -2.37 24.84
CA PHE A 40 10.12 -1.91 23.44
C PHE A 40 10.83 -2.85 22.46
N LEU A 41 11.92 -3.50 22.87
CA LEU A 41 12.66 -4.43 22.01
C LEU A 41 11.88 -5.73 21.75
N ASN A 42 11.13 -6.25 22.72
CA ASN A 42 10.37 -7.50 22.53
C ASN A 42 9.13 -7.33 21.63
N THR A 43 8.50 -6.16 21.61
CA THR A 43 7.31 -5.93 20.77
C THR A 43 7.68 -5.62 19.32
N VAL A 44 8.77 -4.90 19.06
CA VAL A 44 9.19 -4.61 17.68
C VAL A 44 9.93 -5.80 17.04
N GLN A 45 10.69 -6.60 17.81
CA GLN A 45 11.19 -7.89 17.31
C GLN A 45 10.08 -8.92 17.11
N SER A 46 8.97 -8.85 17.85
CA SER A 46 7.84 -9.77 17.66
C SER A 46 7.11 -9.59 16.32
N PHE A 47 7.13 -8.40 15.71
CA PHE A 47 6.56 -8.20 14.37
C PHE A 47 7.55 -8.45 13.23
N ALA A 48 8.86 -8.32 13.50
CA ALA A 48 9.92 -8.61 12.53
C ALA A 48 10.32 -10.10 12.50
N VAL A 49 9.94 -10.89 13.50
CA VAL A 49 10.15 -12.33 13.55
C VAL A 49 8.93 -13.03 12.95
N ARG A 50 9.12 -13.58 11.75
CA ARG A 50 8.22 -14.51 11.04
C ARG A 50 7.06 -13.90 10.24
N ALA A 51 7.35 -12.87 9.44
CA ALA A 51 6.61 -12.68 8.19
C ALA A 51 7.03 -13.77 7.19
N GLU A 52 6.61 -15.01 7.44
CA GLU A 52 6.47 -15.98 6.34
C GLU A 52 5.58 -15.31 5.31
N ALA A 53 6.06 -15.17 4.07
CA ALA A 53 5.24 -14.69 2.96
C ALA A 53 3.91 -15.46 3.02
N PRO A 54 2.75 -14.78 3.03
CA PRO A 54 1.48 -15.44 3.25
C PRO A 54 1.37 -16.62 2.28
N ARG A 55 1.21 -17.83 2.85
CA ARG A 55 0.75 -19.01 2.11
C ARG A 55 -0.40 -18.54 1.23
N LYS A 56 -0.31 -18.80 -0.08
CA LYS A 56 -1.24 -18.35 -1.15
C LYS A 56 -2.51 -17.69 -0.58
N ILE A 57 -2.62 -16.37 -0.73
CA ILE A 57 -3.85 -15.64 -0.36
C ILE A 57 -5.02 -16.37 -1.00
N ASP A 58 -5.91 -16.90 -0.16
CA ASP A 58 -7.09 -17.63 -0.64
C ASP A 58 -8.13 -16.61 -1.10
N PHE A 59 -8.09 -16.28 -2.38
CA PHE A 59 -9.06 -15.39 -3.00
C PHE A 59 -10.48 -15.99 -3.07
N LYS A 60 -10.69 -17.27 -2.71
CA LYS A 60 -12.02 -17.90 -2.72
C LYS A 60 -12.95 -17.36 -1.63
N HIS A 61 -12.40 -16.77 -0.58
CA HIS A 61 -13.17 -16.23 0.55
C HIS A 61 -12.80 -14.76 0.75
N ILE A 62 -13.35 -13.90 -0.11
CA ILE A 62 -13.27 -12.45 0.07
C ILE A 62 -14.56 -11.99 0.74
N ASP A 63 -14.42 -11.34 1.89
CA ASP A 63 -15.49 -10.61 2.54
C ASP A 63 -15.29 -9.09 2.36
N PRO A 64 -16.05 -8.42 1.47
CA PRO A 64 -15.96 -6.97 1.27
C PRO A 64 -16.34 -6.16 2.50
N THR A 65 -17.04 -6.74 3.48
CA THR A 65 -17.37 -6.05 4.74
C THR A 65 -16.14 -5.82 5.62
N GLU A 66 -15.06 -6.56 5.37
CA GLU A 66 -13.75 -6.37 5.99
C GLU A 66 -12.93 -5.26 5.31
N TRP A 67 -13.45 -4.54 4.33
CA TRP A 67 -12.75 -3.39 3.74
C TRP A 67 -13.12 -2.08 4.47
N MET A 68 -12.30 -1.05 4.29
CA MET A 68 -12.59 0.28 4.89
C MET A 68 -13.69 1.03 4.13
N THR A 69 -13.89 0.70 2.85
CA THR A 69 -14.93 1.25 1.98
C THR A 69 -15.11 0.34 0.76
N SER A 70 -16.03 0.70 -0.13
CA SER A 70 -16.22 0.06 -1.44
C SER A 70 -14.94 0.06 -2.29
N SER A 71 -14.77 -0.97 -3.11
CA SER A 71 -13.60 -1.14 -3.98
C SER A 71 -13.42 -0.04 -5.02
N ILE A 72 -12.17 0.15 -5.45
CA ILE A 72 -11.81 1.19 -6.43
C ILE A 72 -12.40 0.80 -7.79
N THR A 73 -12.11 -0.42 -8.23
CA THR A 73 -12.82 -1.06 -9.34
C THR A 73 -14.19 -1.53 -8.84
N PRO A 74 -15.30 -1.32 -9.59
CA PRO A 74 -16.61 -1.80 -9.20
C PRO A 74 -16.60 -3.29 -8.81
N TYR A 75 -17.18 -3.61 -7.65
CA TYR A 75 -17.07 -4.95 -7.06
C TYR A 75 -17.55 -6.08 -7.99
N ASN A 76 -18.60 -5.82 -8.77
CA ASN A 76 -19.13 -6.76 -9.76
C ASN A 76 -18.15 -7.10 -10.89
N GLN A 77 -17.23 -6.21 -11.21
CA GLN A 77 -16.15 -6.47 -12.16
C GLN A 77 -14.98 -7.13 -11.45
N LEU A 78 -14.60 -6.61 -10.28
CA LEU A 78 -13.51 -7.13 -9.46
C LEU A 78 -13.70 -8.62 -9.13
N SER A 79 -14.92 -9.03 -8.77
CA SER A 79 -15.26 -10.41 -8.41
C SER A 79 -15.21 -11.37 -9.60
N LYS A 80 -15.57 -10.91 -10.81
CA LYS A 80 -15.49 -11.72 -12.04
C LYS A 80 -14.05 -11.96 -12.48
N ASP A 81 -13.22 -10.94 -12.33
CA ASP A 81 -11.85 -10.94 -12.84
C ASP A 81 -10.85 -11.55 -11.84
N LEU A 82 -11.29 -11.90 -10.63
CA LEU A 82 -10.44 -12.29 -9.53
C LEU A 82 -9.59 -13.55 -9.81
N ASP A 83 -10.16 -14.54 -10.49
CA ASP A 83 -9.42 -15.77 -10.84
C ASP A 83 -8.52 -15.58 -12.06
N SER A 84 -8.82 -14.60 -12.91
CA SER A 84 -8.21 -14.45 -14.25
C SER A 84 -7.23 -13.27 -14.36
N SER A 85 -7.27 -12.32 -13.43
CA SER A 85 -6.56 -11.05 -13.53
C SER A 85 -5.75 -10.73 -12.29
N TYR A 86 -4.43 -10.63 -12.46
CA TYR A 86 -3.52 -10.13 -11.43
C TYR A 86 -3.88 -8.72 -10.95
N ARG A 87 -4.56 -7.91 -11.78
CA ARG A 87 -5.01 -6.58 -11.39
C ARG A 87 -6.07 -6.66 -10.30
N ALA A 88 -7.06 -7.53 -10.50
CA ALA A 88 -8.13 -7.75 -9.54
C ALA A 88 -7.58 -8.35 -8.24
N GLN A 89 -6.73 -9.38 -8.36
CA GLN A 89 -6.07 -10.02 -7.21
C GLN A 89 -5.27 -9.02 -6.38
N MET A 90 -4.49 -8.16 -7.04
CA MET A 90 -3.64 -7.18 -6.35
C MET A 90 -4.47 -6.09 -5.65
N GLU A 91 -5.52 -5.59 -6.31
CA GLU A 91 -6.43 -4.61 -5.70
C GLU A 91 -7.11 -5.20 -4.47
N THR A 92 -7.71 -6.39 -4.60
CA THR A 92 -8.33 -7.12 -3.48
C THR A 92 -7.36 -7.33 -2.32
N LEU A 93 -6.12 -7.77 -2.61
CA LEU A 93 -5.10 -7.96 -1.58
C LEU A 93 -4.82 -6.65 -0.84
N CYS A 94 -4.63 -5.55 -1.57
CA CYS A 94 -4.40 -4.23 -0.96
C CYS A 94 -5.56 -3.83 -0.06
N MET A 95 -6.80 -4.07 -0.50
CA MET A 95 -8.01 -3.75 0.26
C MET A 95 -8.13 -4.56 1.56
N GLN A 96 -7.86 -5.86 1.49
CA GLN A 96 -7.84 -6.73 2.68
C GLN A 96 -6.76 -6.28 3.67
N LEU A 97 -5.55 -5.99 3.18
CA LEU A 97 -4.44 -5.54 4.03
C LEU A 97 -4.71 -4.19 4.69
N GLN A 98 -5.24 -3.21 3.95
CA GLN A 98 -5.62 -1.91 4.52
C GLN A 98 -6.71 -2.08 5.58
N GLY A 99 -7.76 -2.84 5.27
CA GLY A 99 -8.86 -3.09 6.18
C GLY A 99 -8.41 -3.75 7.48
N LYS A 100 -7.58 -4.78 7.39
CA LYS A 100 -7.02 -5.47 8.55
C LYS A 100 -6.12 -4.53 9.35
N LEU A 101 -5.17 -3.85 8.71
CA LEU A 101 -4.24 -2.95 9.39
C LEU A 101 -4.96 -1.82 10.11
N CYS A 102 -5.91 -1.17 9.45
CA CYS A 102 -6.67 -0.06 10.05
C CYS A 102 -7.46 -0.52 11.27
N ARG A 103 -8.18 -1.65 11.18
CA ARG A 103 -8.97 -2.17 12.31
C ARG A 103 -8.09 -2.59 13.48
N GLU A 104 -6.96 -3.24 13.24
CA GLU A 104 -6.04 -3.61 14.31
C GLU A 104 -5.41 -2.37 14.98
N MET A 105 -5.05 -1.35 14.19
CA MET A 105 -4.56 -0.09 14.74
C MET A 105 -5.62 0.64 15.57
N GLU A 106 -6.88 0.66 15.14
CA GLU A 106 -7.97 1.23 15.94
C GLU A 106 -8.21 0.49 17.25
N LYS A 107 -8.05 -0.84 17.26
CA LYS A 107 -8.16 -1.65 18.49
C LYS A 107 -7.02 -1.31 19.46
N ILE A 108 -5.79 -1.18 18.94
CA ILE A 108 -4.61 -0.83 19.73
C ILE A 108 -4.74 0.60 20.28
N ASP A 109 -5.20 1.55 19.46
CA ASP A 109 -5.34 2.94 19.86
C ASP A 109 -6.48 3.14 20.89
N GLY A 110 -7.63 2.50 20.66
CA GLY A 110 -8.79 2.54 21.57
C GLY A 110 -9.49 3.90 21.67
N ARG A 111 -8.96 4.96 21.05
CA ARG A 111 -9.54 6.32 21.09
C ARG A 111 -9.93 6.83 19.70
N ALA A 112 -8.99 6.95 18.79
CA ALA A 112 -9.24 7.49 17.45
C ALA A 112 -9.69 6.40 16.47
N LYS A 113 -10.34 6.84 15.40
CA LYS A 113 -10.79 6.00 14.28
C LYS A 113 -10.25 6.55 12.96
N PHE A 114 -10.10 5.70 11.95
CA PHE A 114 -9.70 6.15 10.63
C PHE A 114 -10.84 6.89 9.95
N ARG A 115 -10.56 8.10 9.44
CA ARG A 115 -11.36 8.74 8.41
C ARG A 115 -10.97 8.15 7.06
N VAL A 116 -11.97 7.68 6.33
CA VAL A 116 -11.80 7.04 5.02
C VAL A 116 -12.25 8.01 3.94
N ASP A 117 -11.38 8.26 2.97
CA ASP A 117 -11.66 9.06 1.78
C ASP A 117 -11.40 8.23 0.53
N LYS A 118 -12.43 8.04 -0.29
CA LYS A 118 -12.35 7.33 -1.57
C LYS A 118 -12.39 8.36 -2.68
N TRP A 119 -11.40 8.30 -3.58
CA TRP A 119 -11.28 9.24 -4.68
C TRP A 119 -11.00 8.54 -6.00
N GLU A 120 -11.32 9.24 -7.09
CA GLU A 120 -11.16 8.76 -8.46
C GLU A 120 -10.34 9.76 -9.28
N ARG A 121 -9.61 9.28 -10.28
CA ARG A 121 -8.85 10.12 -11.20
C ARG A 121 -9.50 10.16 -12.56
N LYS A 122 -9.68 11.36 -13.12
CA LYS A 122 -10.18 11.56 -14.49
C LYS A 122 -9.38 10.78 -15.55
N ALA A 123 -8.07 10.60 -15.32
CA ALA A 123 -7.18 9.88 -16.20
C ALA A 123 -7.25 8.34 -16.07
N GLY A 124 -8.06 7.83 -15.15
CA GLY A 124 -8.25 6.40 -14.89
C GLY A 124 -7.78 5.96 -13.49
N GLY A 125 -8.54 5.04 -12.90
CA GLY A 125 -8.31 4.49 -11.57
C GLY A 125 -8.69 5.43 -10.43
N GLY A 126 -8.12 5.17 -9.26
CA GLY A 126 -8.46 5.88 -8.03
C GLY A 126 -7.63 5.42 -6.84
N GLY A 127 -8.13 5.71 -5.65
CA GLY A 127 -7.48 5.33 -4.41
C GLY A 127 -8.39 5.48 -3.20
N ILE A 128 -7.90 4.94 -2.09
CA ILE A 128 -8.56 5.00 -0.79
C ILE A 128 -7.52 5.47 0.21
N SER A 129 -7.78 6.61 0.83
CA SER A 129 -6.95 7.18 1.88
C SER A 129 -7.62 6.98 3.24
N CYS A 130 -6.96 6.23 4.13
CA CYS A 130 -7.38 6.09 5.52
C CYS A 130 -6.43 6.92 6.38
N VAL A 131 -6.94 7.91 7.10
CA VAL A 131 -6.16 8.77 8.00
C VAL A 131 -6.75 8.77 9.40
N MET A 132 -5.94 8.47 10.40
CA MET A 132 -6.23 8.59 11.83
C MET A 132 -5.36 9.72 12.40
N GLU A 133 -5.96 10.56 13.26
CA GLU A 133 -5.28 11.69 13.91
C GLU A 133 -5.75 11.78 15.37
N ASN A 134 -4.90 12.30 16.24
CA ASN A 134 -5.19 12.56 17.66
C ASN A 134 -5.60 11.29 18.44
N GLY A 135 -4.97 10.17 18.13
CA GLY A 135 -5.14 8.91 18.87
C GLY A 135 -4.50 8.93 20.25
N ALA A 136 -4.74 7.87 21.02
CA ALA A 136 -4.07 7.67 22.31
C ALA A 136 -2.65 7.10 22.14
N VAL A 137 -2.45 6.27 21.11
CA VAL A 137 -1.17 5.62 20.78
C VAL A 137 -0.57 6.22 19.52
N PHE A 138 -1.40 6.56 18.53
CA PHE A 138 -0.95 7.15 17.27
C PHE A 138 -1.32 8.63 17.21
N GLU A 139 -0.32 9.51 17.19
CA GLU A 139 -0.54 10.94 16.93
C GLU A 139 -1.16 11.12 15.55
N LYS A 140 -0.60 10.41 14.56
CA LYS A 140 -1.10 10.37 13.19
C LYS A 140 -0.74 9.06 12.50
N ALA A 141 -1.69 8.46 11.80
CA ALA A 141 -1.45 7.30 10.95
C ALA A 141 -2.17 7.44 9.61
N GLY A 142 -1.49 7.06 8.53
CA GLY A 142 -2.03 7.00 7.19
C GLY A 142 -1.83 5.61 6.60
N VAL A 143 -2.87 5.04 6.00
CA VAL A 143 -2.80 3.80 5.21
C VAL A 143 -3.57 4.04 3.90
N ASN A 144 -2.85 4.07 2.78
CA ASN A 144 -3.40 4.47 1.48
C ASN A 144 -3.29 3.33 0.47
N ILE A 145 -4.33 3.15 -0.33
CA ILE A 145 -4.33 2.32 -1.53
C ILE A 145 -4.41 3.22 -2.75
N SER A 146 -3.70 2.86 -3.81
CA SER A 146 -3.89 3.44 -5.13
C SER A 146 -3.93 2.33 -6.17
N ALA A 147 -4.93 2.35 -7.04
CA ALA A 147 -5.07 1.48 -8.19
C ALA A 147 -5.30 2.36 -9.41
N ILE A 148 -4.25 2.59 -10.20
CA ILE A 148 -4.22 3.56 -11.30
C ILE A 148 -4.00 2.80 -12.61
N HIS A 149 -4.74 3.19 -13.64
CA HIS A 149 -4.55 2.69 -15.00
C HIS A 149 -4.64 3.84 -16.00
N GLY A 150 -4.03 3.66 -17.16
CA GLY A 150 -4.08 4.63 -18.24
C GLY A 150 -3.13 4.28 -19.36
N THR A 151 -2.85 5.26 -20.22
CA THR A 151 -1.83 5.17 -21.27
C THR A 151 -0.66 6.07 -20.87
N LEU A 152 0.56 5.53 -20.95
CA LEU A 152 1.78 6.30 -20.70
C LEU A 152 1.98 7.33 -21.81
N SER A 153 2.43 8.53 -21.45
CA SER A 153 2.82 9.53 -22.44
C SER A 153 4.14 9.12 -23.12
N PRO A 154 4.41 9.55 -24.37
CA PRO A 154 5.67 9.23 -25.05
C PRO A 154 6.91 9.64 -24.25
N ALA A 155 6.84 10.76 -23.52
CA ALA A 155 7.91 11.19 -22.62
C ALA A 155 8.12 10.23 -21.44
N ALA A 156 7.04 9.75 -20.82
CA ALA A 156 7.12 8.77 -19.73
C ALA A 156 7.67 7.42 -20.22
N VAL A 157 7.29 6.98 -21.42
CA VAL A 157 7.83 5.77 -22.05
C VAL A 157 9.35 5.90 -22.26
N LYS A 158 9.82 7.05 -22.73
CA LYS A 158 11.26 7.31 -22.93
C LYS A 158 12.05 7.27 -21.61
N GLU A 159 11.51 7.86 -20.54
CA GLU A 159 12.12 7.79 -19.21
C GLU A 159 12.13 6.37 -18.63
N MET A 160 11.04 5.62 -18.80
CA MET A 160 10.98 4.23 -18.34
C MET A 160 11.94 3.33 -19.12
N ARG A 161 12.15 3.57 -20.42
CA ARG A 161 13.13 2.83 -21.24
C ARG A 161 14.56 2.91 -20.70
N ALA A 162 14.94 4.02 -20.09
CA ALA A 162 16.27 4.15 -19.48
C ALA A 162 16.54 3.07 -18.40
N ARG A 163 15.47 2.50 -17.82
CA ARG A 163 15.54 1.45 -16.80
C ARG A 163 14.89 0.13 -17.22
N HIS A 164 14.18 0.10 -18.36
CA HIS A 164 13.41 -1.04 -18.86
C HIS A 164 13.48 -1.13 -20.39
N GLN A 165 14.51 -1.81 -20.91
CA GLN A 165 14.82 -1.87 -22.35
C GLN A 165 13.75 -2.59 -23.21
N GLU A 166 12.80 -3.31 -22.60
CA GLU A 166 11.79 -4.12 -23.29
C GLU A 166 10.50 -3.37 -23.68
N ILE A 167 10.38 -2.08 -23.35
CA ILE A 167 9.15 -1.31 -23.65
C ILE A 167 9.15 -0.88 -25.11
N ASP A 168 8.12 -1.22 -25.89
CA ASP A 168 7.95 -0.81 -27.30
C ASP A 168 7.41 0.64 -27.37
N VAL A 169 8.10 1.54 -28.08
CA VAL A 169 7.77 2.98 -28.15
C VAL A 169 6.69 3.31 -29.15
N ASP A 170 6.45 2.44 -30.13
CA ASP A 170 5.58 2.74 -31.27
C ASP A 170 4.12 2.30 -31.03
N LYS A 171 3.79 1.87 -29.82
CA LYS A 171 2.45 1.41 -29.42
C LYS A 171 1.92 2.16 -28.20
N ASP A 172 0.60 2.28 -28.13
CA ASP A 172 -0.11 2.74 -26.95
C ASP A 172 0.26 1.88 -25.72
N CYS A 173 1.16 2.41 -24.91
CA CYS A 173 1.66 1.74 -23.72
C CYS A 173 0.64 1.89 -22.58
N LYS A 174 -0.36 1.00 -22.56
CA LYS A 174 -1.29 0.89 -21.44
C LYS A 174 -0.57 0.36 -20.21
N PHE A 175 -0.80 0.98 -19.06
CA PHE A 175 -0.23 0.55 -17.79
C PHE A 175 -1.31 0.37 -16.73
N PHE A 176 -0.95 -0.41 -15.71
CA PHE A 176 -1.69 -0.54 -14.47
C PHE A 176 -0.66 -0.56 -13.33
N ALA A 177 -0.95 0.15 -12.25
CA ALA A 177 -0.17 0.13 -11.03
C ALA A 177 -1.12 0.10 -9.84
N CYS A 178 -0.95 -0.88 -8.96
CA CYS A 178 -1.71 -1.00 -7.73
C CYS A 178 -0.76 -1.23 -6.55
N GLY A 179 -1.01 -0.54 -5.45
CA GLY A 179 -0.22 -0.70 -4.24
C GLY A 179 -0.88 -0.13 -3.01
N ILE A 180 -0.38 -0.58 -1.87
CA ILE A 180 -0.68 -0.07 -0.52
C ILE A 180 0.57 0.62 0.03
N SER A 181 0.37 1.71 0.77
CA SER A 181 1.43 2.45 1.47
C SER A 181 0.94 2.86 2.85
N SER A 182 1.84 2.99 3.82
CA SER A 182 1.48 3.45 5.16
C SER A 182 2.59 4.28 5.80
N VAL A 183 2.20 5.25 6.62
CA VAL A 183 3.09 6.07 7.45
C VAL A 183 2.44 6.22 8.82
N ILE A 184 3.19 5.94 9.88
CA ILE A 184 2.65 5.86 11.24
C ILE A 184 3.56 6.65 12.18
N HIS A 185 2.98 7.59 12.90
CA HIS A 185 3.62 8.42 13.92
C HIS A 185 2.99 8.10 15.30
N PRO A 186 3.72 7.39 16.17
CA PRO A 186 3.30 7.21 17.56
C PRO A 186 3.29 8.54 18.31
N VAL A 187 2.47 8.65 19.35
CA VAL A 187 2.55 9.77 20.30
C VAL A 187 3.91 9.75 20.99
N SER A 188 4.62 10.87 20.99
CA SER A 188 5.79 11.05 21.85
C SER A 188 5.31 11.32 23.27
N VAL A 189 5.65 10.42 24.18
CA VAL A 189 5.52 10.63 25.63
C VAL A 189 6.64 11.49 26.18
#